data_AF-A0A1Q7BN09-F1
#
_entry.id   AF-A0A1Q7BN09-F1
#
_cell.length_a   1.000
_cell.length_b   1.000
_cell.length_c   1.000
_cell.angle_alpha   90.00
_cell.angle_beta   90.00
_cell.angle_gamma   90.00
#
_symmetry.space_group_name_H-M   'P 1'
#
loop_
_entity.id
_entity.type
_entity.pdbx_description
1 polymer ?
#
loop_
_entity_poly.entity_id
_entity_poly.type
_entity_poly.pdbx_seq_one_letter_code
_entity_poly.pdbx_strand_id
1 'polypeptide(L)'
;MSGRPLVAEVLVNDAASAEEEQAVIELFDRLGVQADARRSHTHRDPGTLGWLILVALPLQGFLIGLGNSLAEDLHGGLRKLVDRALRRPRNGGSTAPLVLQDSESGLRIVLEAGLPEEAFRQLTALDLGGFAQGSLRYDQALHQWRAELDEPRA
;
A
#
# COMPACT_ATOMS: atom_id res chain seq x y z
N MET A 1 -10.25 13.86 21.37
CA MET A 1 -10.66 14.36 20.05
C MET A 1 -11.31 13.22 19.33
N SER A 2 -12.60 13.28 19.05
CA SER A 2 -13.29 12.25 18.25
C SER A 2 -12.91 12.49 16.79
N GLY A 3 -11.76 11.95 16.39
CA GLY A 3 -11.35 11.96 14.99
C GLY A 3 -12.36 11.15 14.19
N ARG A 4 -12.82 11.69 13.07
CA ARG A 4 -13.61 10.90 12.11
C ARG A 4 -12.81 9.65 11.75
N PRO A 5 -13.46 8.48 11.62
CA PRO A 5 -12.77 7.28 11.16
C PRO A 5 -12.12 7.56 9.80
N LEU A 6 -10.88 7.12 9.63
CA LEU A 6 -10.24 7.11 8.32
C LEU A 6 -11.03 6.17 7.43
N VAL A 7 -11.34 6.61 6.21
CA VAL A 7 -12.02 5.78 5.21
C VAL A 7 -11.01 5.47 4.11
N ALA A 8 -10.94 4.21 3.73
CA ALA A 8 -10.12 3.71 2.64
C ALA A 8 -11.00 3.10 1.55
N GLU A 9 -10.75 3.45 0.29
CA GLU A 9 -11.30 2.72 -0.85
C GLU A 9 -10.31 1.64 -1.27
N VAL A 10 -10.74 0.38 -1.26
CA VAL A 10 -9.90 -0.77 -1.62
C VAL A 10 -10.30 -1.25 -3.00
N LEU A 11 -9.50 -0.92 -4.01
CA LEU A 11 -9.66 -1.44 -5.36
C LEU A 11 -8.96 -2.78 -5.46
N VAL A 12 -9.70 -3.80 -5.87
CA VAL A 12 -9.23 -5.18 -5.96
C VAL A 12 -9.19 -5.60 -7.43
N ASN A 13 -8.02 -6.00 -7.90
CA ASN A 13 -7.85 -6.52 -9.26
C ASN A 13 -8.60 -7.85 -9.42
N ASP A 14 -9.10 -8.15 -10.62
CA ASP A 14 -9.73 -9.45 -10.94
C ASP A 14 -8.81 -10.65 -10.66
N ALA A 15 -7.49 -10.44 -10.66
CA ALA A 15 -6.50 -11.45 -10.29
C ALA A 15 -6.43 -11.78 -8.78
N ALA A 16 -7.09 -11.01 -7.91
CA ALA A 16 -7.09 -11.24 -6.46
C ALA A 16 -8.21 -12.18 -6.03
N SER A 17 -7.92 -13.09 -5.10
CA SER A 17 -8.95 -13.97 -4.52
C SER A 17 -9.81 -13.21 -3.49
N ALA A 18 -11.01 -13.73 -3.21
CA ALA A 18 -11.86 -13.20 -2.14
C ALA A 18 -11.19 -13.28 -0.75
N GLU A 19 -10.32 -14.27 -0.53
CA GLU A 19 -9.54 -14.39 0.72
C GLU A 19 -8.51 -13.27 0.87
N GLU A 20 -7.89 -12.84 -0.23
CA GLU A 20 -6.91 -11.74 -0.24
C GLU A 20 -7.61 -10.40 -0.01
N GLU A 21 -8.75 -10.18 -0.66
CA GLU A 21 -9.64 -9.04 -0.44
C GLU A 21 -10.08 -8.95 1.04
N GLN A 22 -10.60 -10.04 1.59
CA GLN A 22 -11.05 -10.08 2.98
C GLN A 22 -9.90 -9.86 3.97
N ALA A 23 -8.73 -10.44 3.72
CA ALA A 23 -7.55 -10.23 4.57
C ALA A 23 -7.10 -8.77 4.61
N VAL A 24 -7.22 -8.05 3.48
CA VAL A 24 -6.96 -6.61 3.43
C VAL A 24 -8.00 -5.85 4.24
N ILE A 25 -9.29 -6.08 4.00
CA ILE A 25 -10.36 -5.40 4.74
C ILE A 25 -10.19 -5.60 6.26
N GLU A 26 -9.94 -6.83 6.71
CA GLU A 26 -9.73 -7.14 8.13
C GLU A 26 -8.49 -6.46 8.72
N LEU A 27 -7.43 -6.29 7.93
CA LEU A 27 -6.27 -5.54 8.40
C LEU A 27 -6.63 -4.07 8.58
N PHE A 28 -7.22 -3.43 7.58
CA PHE A 28 -7.57 -2.02 7.66
C PHE A 28 -8.53 -1.75 8.82
N ASP A 29 -9.50 -2.63 9.05
CA ASP A 29 -10.40 -2.55 10.21
C ASP A 29 -9.64 -2.61 11.54
N ARG A 30 -8.68 -3.53 11.69
CA ARG A 30 -7.79 -3.59 12.88
C ARG A 30 -6.91 -2.36 13.04
N LEU A 31 -6.60 -1.68 11.95
CA LEU A 31 -5.87 -0.41 11.94
C LEU A 31 -6.78 0.80 12.21
N GLY A 32 -8.06 0.57 12.49
CA GLY A 32 -9.05 1.63 12.73
C GLY A 32 -9.47 2.38 11.46
N VAL A 33 -9.24 1.78 10.29
CA VAL A 33 -9.58 2.33 8.98
C VAL A 33 -10.77 1.56 8.42
N GLN A 34 -11.84 2.29 8.10
CA GLN A 34 -13.02 1.71 7.46
C GLN A 34 -12.72 1.51 5.97
N ALA A 35 -12.58 0.26 5.54
CA ALA A 35 -12.33 -0.10 4.16
C ALA A 35 -13.64 -0.38 3.40
N ASP A 36 -13.85 0.31 2.27
CA ASP A 36 -14.88 0.01 1.27
C ASP A 36 -14.22 -0.66 0.06
N ALA A 37 -14.47 -1.95 -0.14
CA ALA A 37 -13.85 -2.73 -1.20
C ALA A 37 -14.68 -2.74 -2.47
N ARG A 38 -14.02 -2.48 -3.61
CA ARG A 38 -14.61 -2.50 -4.94
C ARG A 38 -13.74 -3.29 -5.90
N ARG A 39 -14.37 -4.18 -6.65
CA ARG A 39 -13.72 -4.88 -7.76
C ARG A 39 -13.45 -3.88 -8.87
N SER A 40 -12.20 -3.77 -9.27
CA SER A 40 -11.78 -2.89 -10.35
C SER A 40 -11.47 -3.72 -11.58
N HIS A 41 -12.30 -3.56 -12.61
CA HIS A 41 -12.07 -4.08 -13.95
C HIS A 41 -11.08 -3.18 -14.70
N THR A 42 -9.93 -2.87 -14.11
CA THR A 42 -8.92 -2.09 -14.82
C THR A 42 -8.31 -3.00 -15.88
N HIS A 43 -8.60 -2.67 -17.14
CA HIS A 43 -8.01 -3.26 -18.34
C HIS A 43 -6.48 -3.27 -18.19
N ARG A 44 -5.83 -4.41 -18.50
CA ARG A 44 -4.36 -4.51 -18.60
C ARG A 44 -3.87 -3.46 -19.59
N ASP A 45 -3.48 -2.29 -19.11
CA ASP A 45 -2.68 -1.37 -19.89
C ASP A 45 -1.20 -1.74 -19.65
N PRO A 46 -0.42 -2.04 -20.70
CA PRO A 46 0.94 -2.55 -20.57
C PRO A 46 1.93 -1.58 -19.89
N GLY A 47 1.53 -0.33 -19.59
CA GLY A 47 2.30 0.65 -18.81
C GLY A 47 1.77 0.95 -17.41
N THR A 48 0.63 0.37 -16.99
CA THR A 48 0.06 0.63 -15.66
C THR A 48 0.61 -0.39 -14.66
N LEU A 49 1.14 0.07 -13.53
CA LEU A 49 1.57 -0.76 -12.40
C LEU A 49 0.63 -1.98 -12.26
N GLY A 50 1.17 -3.19 -12.42
CA GLY A 50 0.42 -4.43 -12.28
C GLY A 50 0.10 -4.72 -10.82
N TRP A 51 -0.69 -3.86 -10.18
CA TRP A 51 -1.06 -3.96 -8.77
C TRP A 51 -2.14 -5.01 -8.56
N LEU A 52 -2.07 -5.67 -7.40
CA LEU A 52 -3.09 -6.61 -6.98
C LEU A 52 -4.24 -5.92 -6.26
N ILE A 53 -3.87 -5.06 -5.31
CA ILE A 53 -4.78 -4.30 -4.48
C ILE A 53 -4.24 -2.88 -4.42
N LEU A 54 -5.13 -1.90 -4.61
CA LEU A 54 -4.84 -0.49 -4.42
C LEU A 54 -5.74 0.02 -3.30
N VAL A 55 -5.15 0.66 -2.30
CA VAL A 55 -5.88 1.25 -1.18
C VAL A 55 -5.74 2.76 -1.26
N ALA A 56 -6.82 3.47 -1.54
CA ALA A 56 -6.86 4.93 -1.57
C ALA A 56 -7.34 5.48 -0.22
N LEU A 57 -6.51 6.28 0.46
CA LEU A 57 -6.80 6.84 1.78
C LEU A 57 -5.96 8.11 2.05
N PRO A 58 -6.32 8.94 3.05
CA PRO A 58 -5.46 10.04 3.51
C PRO A 58 -4.16 9.47 4.10
N LEU A 59 -3.12 9.38 3.28
CA LEU A 59 -1.97 8.53 3.55
C LEU A 59 -1.13 9.10 4.67
N GLN A 60 -0.96 10.43 4.71
CA GLN A 60 -0.25 11.11 5.80
C GLN A 60 -0.91 10.84 7.16
N GLY A 61 -2.24 10.98 7.24
CA GLY A 61 -2.99 10.71 8.47
C GLY A 61 -2.92 9.25 8.89
N PHE A 62 -2.97 8.34 7.93
CA PHE A 62 -2.81 6.91 8.16
C PHE A 62 -1.42 6.57 8.71
N LEU A 63 -0.35 7.05 8.09
CA LEU A 63 1.03 6.79 8.53
C LEU A 63 1.31 7.35 9.92
N ILE A 64 0.82 8.55 10.22
CA ILE A 64 0.88 9.14 11.58
C ILE A 64 0.11 8.27 12.59
N GLY A 65 -1.09 7.79 12.22
CA GLY A 65 -1.88 6.88 13.05
C GLY A 65 -1.15 5.57 13.33
N LEU A 66 -0.49 5.00 12.33
CA LEU A 66 0.35 3.82 12.48
C LEU A 66 1.54 4.08 13.41
N GLY A 67 2.28 5.18 13.20
CA GLY A 67 3.46 5.52 14.01
C GLY A 67 3.14 5.88 15.47
N ASN A 68 1.95 6.42 15.74
CA ASN A 68 1.48 6.70 17.10
C ASN A 68 0.93 5.46 17.83
N SER A 69 0.59 4.41 17.08
CA SER A 69 0.22 3.13 17.67
C SER A 69 1.48 2.45 18.17
N LEU A 70 1.70 2.47 19.49
CA LEU A 70 2.86 1.87 20.18
C LEU A 70 2.98 0.34 20.03
N ALA A 71 2.18 -0.27 19.16
CA ALA A 71 2.18 -1.71 18.95
C ALA A 71 3.25 -2.08 17.92
N GLU A 72 4.38 -2.63 18.37
CA GLU A 72 5.31 -3.34 17.48
C GLU A 72 4.60 -4.41 16.62
N ASP A 73 3.50 -4.96 17.14
CA ASP A 73 2.62 -5.90 16.44
C ASP A 73 1.97 -5.32 15.16
N LEU A 74 1.85 -3.99 15.03
CA LEU A 74 1.22 -3.36 13.89
C LEU A 74 2.10 -3.41 12.63
N HIS A 75 3.38 -3.06 12.76
CA HIS A 75 4.36 -3.19 11.67
C HIS A 75 4.49 -4.66 11.23
N GLY A 76 4.51 -5.57 12.20
CA GLY A 76 4.49 -7.00 11.94
C GLY A 76 3.21 -7.45 11.23
N GLY A 77 2.05 -6.89 11.58
CA GLY A 77 0.76 -7.15 10.94
C GLY A 77 0.72 -6.68 9.49
N LEU A 78 1.17 -5.47 9.21
CA LEU A 78 1.26 -4.93 7.85
C LEU A 78 2.25 -5.75 7.00
N ARG A 79 3.43 -6.08 7.54
CA ARG A 79 4.39 -6.95 6.85
C ARG A 79 3.80 -8.32 6.54
N LYS A 80 3.17 -8.97 7.52
CA LYS A 80 2.52 -10.29 7.33
C LYS A 80 1.44 -10.23 6.26
N LEU A 81 0.71 -9.13 6.16
CA LEU A 81 -0.28 -8.94 5.10
C LEU A 81 0.38 -8.76 3.73
N VAL A 82 1.39 -7.89 3.62
CA VAL A 82 2.14 -7.70 2.37
C VAL A 82 2.72 -9.05 1.93
N ASP A 83 3.38 -9.77 2.83
CA ASP A 83 3.89 -11.11 2.54
C ASP A 83 2.76 -12.08 2.15
N ARG A 84 1.61 -12.08 2.82
CA ARG A 84 0.50 -12.99 2.50
C ARG A 84 -0.12 -12.68 1.14
N ALA A 85 -0.37 -11.42 0.84
CA ALA A 85 -0.95 -10.95 -0.43
C ALA A 85 -0.01 -11.22 -1.63
N LEU A 86 1.30 -11.30 -1.36
CA LEU A 86 2.34 -11.45 -2.38
C LEU A 86 2.99 -12.85 -2.41
N ARG A 87 2.68 -13.74 -1.47
CA ARG A 87 3.22 -15.12 -1.39
C ARG A 87 2.71 -16.06 -2.48
N ARG A 88 1.65 -15.72 -3.20
CA ARG A 88 1.07 -16.60 -4.24
C ARG A 88 1.61 -16.20 -5.61
N PRO A 89 2.47 -17.03 -6.26
CA PRO A 89 2.86 -16.82 -7.65
C PRO A 89 1.60 -16.87 -8.51
N ARG A 90 1.37 -15.82 -9.30
CA ARG A 90 0.25 -15.79 -10.26
C ARG A 90 0.68 -16.48 -11.54
N ASN A 91 -0.29 -16.95 -12.33
CA ASN A 91 -0.04 -17.56 -13.65
C ASN A 91 0.88 -16.64 -14.48
N GLY A 92 2.16 -17.02 -14.62
CA GLY A 92 3.21 -16.20 -15.24
C GLY A 92 4.36 -15.78 -14.31
N GLY A 93 4.38 -16.19 -13.03
CA GLY A 93 5.56 -16.09 -12.15
C GLY A 93 5.80 -14.74 -11.46
N SER A 94 4.94 -13.74 -11.66
CA SER A 94 5.09 -12.41 -11.04
C SER A 94 4.10 -12.19 -9.90
N THR A 95 4.58 -11.61 -8.80
CA THR A 95 3.80 -11.22 -7.62
C THR A 95 3.42 -9.74 -7.73
N ALA A 96 2.17 -9.49 -8.14
CA ALA A 96 1.61 -8.14 -8.24
C ALA A 96 1.58 -7.41 -6.87
N PRO A 97 2.17 -6.20 -6.71
CA PRO A 97 2.33 -5.50 -5.44
C PRO A 97 1.02 -4.99 -4.82
N LEU A 98 1.07 -4.66 -3.53
CA LEU A 98 0.06 -3.86 -2.83
C LEU A 98 0.43 -2.38 -2.99
N VAL A 99 -0.52 -1.54 -3.38
CA VAL A 99 -0.28 -0.10 -3.56
C VAL A 99 -1.13 0.69 -2.57
N LEU A 100 -0.51 1.57 -1.80
CA LEU A 100 -1.22 2.58 -1.02
C LEU A 100 -1.22 3.88 -1.82
N GLN A 101 -2.38 4.44 -2.10
CA GLN A 101 -2.51 5.70 -2.80
C GLN A 101 -3.04 6.77 -1.85
N ASP A 102 -2.38 7.92 -1.83
CA ASP A 102 -2.89 9.08 -1.13
C ASP A 102 -4.09 9.67 -1.88
N SER A 103 -5.21 9.81 -1.17
CA SER A 103 -6.46 10.30 -1.75
C SER A 103 -6.41 11.78 -2.13
N GLU A 104 -5.51 12.56 -1.53
CA GLU A 104 -5.42 14.02 -1.75
C GLU A 104 -4.45 14.38 -2.88
N SER A 105 -3.26 13.77 -2.89
CA SER A 105 -2.17 14.07 -3.82
C SER A 105 -2.04 13.07 -4.97
N GLY A 106 -2.66 11.88 -4.86
CA GLY A 106 -2.48 10.79 -5.82
C GLY A 106 -1.11 10.09 -5.72
N LEU A 107 -0.28 10.46 -4.74
CA LEU A 107 1.00 9.80 -4.47
C LEU A 107 0.77 8.32 -4.17
N ARG A 108 1.58 7.44 -4.76
CA ARG A 108 1.48 5.99 -4.57
C ARG A 108 2.68 5.49 -3.78
N ILE A 109 2.48 4.54 -2.89
CA ILE A 109 3.53 3.80 -2.19
C ILE A 109 3.35 2.33 -2.58
N VAL A 110 4.37 1.77 -3.22
CA VAL A 110 4.34 0.40 -3.72
C VAL A 110 5.00 -0.50 -2.67
N LEU A 111 4.21 -1.40 -2.10
CA LEU A 111 4.63 -2.39 -1.13
C LEU A 111 4.85 -3.73 -1.83
N GLU A 112 6.11 -4.15 -1.86
CA GLU A 112 6.55 -5.40 -2.49
C GLU A 112 6.84 -6.49 -1.45
N ALA A 113 6.99 -7.73 -1.93
CA ALA A 113 7.23 -8.87 -1.06
C ALA A 113 8.65 -8.80 -0.49
N GLY A 114 8.83 -9.26 0.74
CA GLY A 114 10.16 -9.37 1.33
C GLY A 114 10.80 -8.03 1.71
N LEU A 115 10.00 -6.96 1.83
CA LEU A 115 10.49 -5.70 2.40
C LEU A 115 10.99 -5.92 3.84
N PRO A 116 12.17 -5.38 4.19
CA PRO A 116 12.70 -5.50 5.55
C PRO A 116 11.83 -4.72 6.53
N GLU A 117 11.87 -5.08 7.81
CA GLU A 117 11.14 -4.38 8.88
C GLU A 117 11.46 -2.88 8.91
N GLU A 118 12.71 -2.53 8.60
CA GLU A 118 13.16 -1.14 8.52
C GLU A 118 12.39 -0.33 7.46
N ALA A 119 11.98 -0.95 6.34
CA ALA A 119 11.17 -0.26 5.33
C ALA A 119 9.83 0.20 5.93
N PHE A 120 9.20 -0.65 6.76
CA PHE A 120 7.94 -0.33 7.43
C PHE A 120 8.12 0.70 8.55
N ARG A 121 9.25 0.68 9.26
CA ARG A 121 9.58 1.72 10.25
C ARG A 121 9.79 3.08 9.59
N GLN A 122 10.58 3.14 8.53
CA GLN A 122 10.80 4.38 7.77
C GLN A 122 9.50 4.88 7.15
N LEU A 123 8.63 3.98 6.68
CA LEU A 123 7.35 4.33 6.09
C LEU A 123 6.46 5.11 7.08
N THR A 124 6.40 4.70 8.35
CA THR A 124 5.60 5.43 9.37
C THR A 124 6.24 6.74 9.81
N ALA A 125 7.55 6.90 9.63
CA ALA A 125 8.28 8.13 9.93
C ALA A 125 8.36 9.08 8.72
N LEU A 126 7.81 8.68 7.57
CA LEU A 126 7.95 9.40 6.32
C LEU A 126 7.08 10.65 6.32
N ASP A 127 7.66 11.79 5.94
CA ASP A 127 6.90 13.01 5.64
C ASP A 127 6.56 13.03 4.15
N LEU A 128 5.30 12.76 3.82
CA LEU A 128 4.84 12.74 2.43
C LEU A 128 4.75 14.15 1.83
N GLY A 129 4.77 15.21 2.65
CA GLY A 129 4.70 16.60 2.18
C GLY A 129 5.86 17.01 1.29
N GLY A 130 6.98 16.27 1.32
CA GLY A 130 8.14 16.50 0.47
C GLY A 130 8.08 15.86 -0.93
N PHE A 131 7.07 15.02 -1.23
CA PHE A 131 7.00 14.27 -2.48
C PHE A 131 5.96 14.85 -3.44
N ALA A 132 6.40 15.24 -4.64
CA ALA A 132 5.56 15.84 -5.66
C ALA A 132 5.06 14.77 -6.66
N GLN A 133 4.00 14.04 -6.29
CA GLN A 133 3.32 13.03 -7.13
C GLN A 133 4.20 11.86 -7.59
N GLY A 134 3.59 10.80 -8.15
CA GLY A 134 4.28 9.60 -8.64
C GLY A 134 4.23 8.41 -7.67
N SER A 135 5.20 7.50 -7.77
CA SER A 135 5.26 6.27 -6.97
C SER A 135 6.51 6.23 -6.09
N LEU A 136 6.37 5.86 -4.83
CA LEU A 136 7.45 5.60 -3.89
C LEU A 136 7.73 4.11 -3.80
N ARG A 137 9.00 3.74 -3.95
CA ARG A 137 9.49 2.37 -3.79
C ARG A 137 10.64 2.34 -2.81
N TYR A 138 10.71 1.27 -2.04
CA TYR A 138 11.82 1.07 -1.13
C TYR A 138 13.03 0.51 -1.89
N ASP A 139 14.11 1.29 -1.95
CA ASP A 139 15.37 0.88 -2.53
C ASP A 139 16.14 0.06 -1.48
N GLN A 140 16.19 -1.26 -1.67
CA GLN A 140 16.89 -2.15 -0.73
C GLN A 140 18.40 -1.95 -0.73
N ALA A 141 19.01 -1.49 -1.84
CA ALA A 141 20.44 -1.26 -1.89
C ALA A 141 20.84 -0.02 -1.10
N LEU A 142 19.97 1.00 -1.08
CA LEU A 142 20.19 2.26 -0.38
C LEU A 142 19.46 2.36 0.96
N HIS A 143 18.67 1.34 1.31
CA HIS A 143 17.86 1.28 2.53
C HIS A 143 16.95 2.51 2.74
N GLN A 144 16.34 3.03 1.66
CA GLN A 144 15.53 4.25 1.72
C GLN A 144 14.36 4.22 0.73
N TRP A 145 13.27 4.92 1.06
CA TRP A 145 12.17 5.17 0.13
C TRP A 145 12.56 6.21 -0.93
N ARG A 146 12.30 5.92 -2.20
CA ARG A 146 12.62 6.78 -3.33
C ARG A 146 11.40 6.98 -4.23
N ALA A 147 11.25 8.19 -4.74
CA ALA A 147 10.35 8.45 -5.84
C ALA A 147 10.89 7.79 -7.10
N GLU A 148 10.11 6.87 -7.65
CA GLU A 148 10.15 6.51 -9.05
C GLU A 148 9.55 7.71 -9.78
N LEU A 149 10.43 8.62 -10.24
CA LEU A 149 10.03 9.65 -11.17
C LEU A 149 9.49 8.91 -12.40
N ASP A 150 8.18 9.05 -12.67
CA ASP A 150 7.64 8.72 -13.98
C ASP A 150 8.54 9.45 -15.00
N GLU A 151 9.23 8.68 -15.84
CA GLU A 151 9.97 9.27 -16.95
C GLU A 151 9.01 10.20 -17.70
N PRO A 152 9.44 11.42 -18.07
CA PRO A 152 8.57 12.34 -18.78
C PRO A 152 8.07 11.63 -20.03
N ARG A 153 6.75 11.47 -20.08
CA ARG A 153 6.04 10.93 -21.24
C ARG A 153 6.36 11.83 -22.43
N ALA A 154 7.27 11.35 -23.29
CA ALA A 154 7.66 12.02 -24.54
C ALA A 154 6.51 12.03 -25.55
#